data_AF-A0A1Q9MU01-F1
#
_entry.id   AF-A0A1Q9MU01-F1
#
_cell.length_a   1.000
_cell.length_b   1.000
_cell.length_c   1.000
_cell.angle_alpha   90.00
_cell.angle_beta   90.00
_cell.angle_gamma   90.00
#
_symmetry.space_group_name_H-M   'P 1'
#
loop_
_entity.id
_entity.type
_entity.pdbx_description
1 polymer ?
#
loop_
_entity_poly.entity_id
_entity_poly.type
_entity_poly.pdbx_seq_one_letter_code
_entity_poly.pdbx_strand_id
1 'polypeptide(L)'
;MGEELVRCGFYIQPLVQGCNCHFEVQLYHDPLNPVEGSAVKSAFERVTKLLFDLGGFFSRPYGTWADEAFERVTPENVNVLRKVKNIFDPNHVLKPGALCFRKESG
;
A
#
# COMPACT_ATOMS: atom_id res chain seq x y z
N MET A 1 -19.10 1.82 -24.39
CA MET A 1 -17.78 1.32 -23.97
C MET A 1 -18.03 0.61 -22.66
N GLY A 2 -18.12 -0.72 -22.66
CA GLY A 2 -18.50 -1.47 -21.47
C GLY A 2 -17.38 -1.37 -20.43
N GLU A 3 -17.70 -0.97 -19.20
CA GLU A 3 -16.75 -1.09 -18.12
C GLU A 3 -16.49 -2.57 -17.87
N GLU A 4 -15.24 -2.98 -18.08
CA GLU A 4 -14.82 -4.35 -17.80
C GLU A 4 -14.89 -4.57 -16.29
N LEU A 5 -15.78 -5.47 -15.87
CA LEU A 5 -15.99 -5.79 -14.47
C LEU A 5 -14.75 -6.49 -13.91
N VAL A 6 -14.02 -5.79 -13.03
CA VAL A 6 -12.92 -6.40 -12.28
C VAL A 6 -13.49 -7.40 -11.28
N ARG A 7 -13.07 -8.66 -11.40
CA ARG A 7 -13.39 -9.70 -10.43
C ARG A 7 -12.67 -9.41 -9.13
N CYS A 8 -13.42 -9.39 -8.02
CA CYS A 8 -12.85 -9.18 -6.70
C CYS A 8 -13.41 -10.13 -5.66
N GLY A 9 -12.62 -10.34 -4.61
CA GLY A 9 -12.99 -11.05 -3.40
C GLY A 9 -12.76 -10.15 -2.19
N PHE A 10 -13.60 -10.32 -1.18
CA PHE A 10 -13.50 -9.56 0.07
C PHE A 10 -13.29 -10.54 1.22
N TYR A 11 -12.37 -10.18 2.11
CA TYR A 11 -12.14 -10.87 3.36
C TYR A 11 -12.27 -9.89 4.51
N ILE A 12 -13.05 -10.27 5.52
CA ILE A 12 -13.25 -9.50 6.74
C ILE A 12 -13.03 -10.43 7.93
N GLN A 13 -12.05 -10.10 8.76
CA GLN A 13 -11.80 -10.79 10.02
C GLN A 13 -12.03 -9.82 11.18
N PRO A 14 -13.05 -10.04 12.03
CA PRO A 14 -13.19 -9.30 13.26
C PRO A 14 -11.96 -9.53 14.16
N LEU A 15 -11.44 -8.46 14.73
CA LEU A 15 -10.31 -8.45 15.64
C LEU A 15 -10.70 -7.69 16.92
N VAL A 16 -9.93 -7.87 17.99
CA VAL A 16 -10.11 -7.15 19.27
C VAL A 16 -11.58 -7.12 19.72
N GLN A 17 -12.21 -8.30 19.83
CA GLN A 17 -13.61 -8.44 20.23
C GLN A 17 -14.62 -7.63 19.37
N GLY A 18 -14.29 -7.36 18.11
CA GLY A 18 -15.15 -6.61 17.18
C GLY A 18 -14.92 -5.09 17.20
N CYS A 19 -13.95 -4.58 17.97
CA CYS A 19 -13.60 -3.15 17.95
C CYS A 19 -12.84 -2.74 16.69
N ASN A 20 -12.22 -3.69 15.99
CA ASN A 20 -11.61 -3.46 14.68
C ASN A 20 -11.74 -4.71 13.80
N CYS A 21 -11.35 -4.58 12.53
CA CYS A 21 -11.29 -5.71 11.61
C CYS A 21 -10.04 -5.65 10.73
N HIS A 22 -9.56 -6.83 10.33
CA HIS A 22 -8.68 -6.94 9.17
C HIS A 22 -9.56 -7.05 7.93
N PHE A 23 -9.42 -6.08 7.03
CA PHE A 23 -10.13 -6.01 5.77
C PHE A 23 -9.12 -6.19 4.62
N GLU A 24 -9.39 -7.15 3.74
CA GLU A 24 -8.58 -7.40 2.55
C GLU A 24 -9.47 -7.45 1.30
N VAL A 25 -9.02 -6.80 0.24
CA VAL A 25 -9.63 -6.84 -1.09
C VAL A 25 -8.65 -7.55 -2.02
N GLN A 26 -9.11 -8.60 -2.67
CA GLN A 26 -8.34 -9.35 -3.66
C GLN A 26 -8.88 -9.02 -5.04
N LEU A 27 -8.05 -8.50 -5.93
CA LEU A 27 -8.41 -8.21 -7.32
C LEU A 27 -7.82 -9.30 -8.22
N TYR A 28 -8.66 -9.97 -9.00
CA TYR A 28 -8.26 -11.09 -9.85
C TYR A 28 -8.19 -10.65 -11.31
N HIS A 29 -7.16 -11.11 -12.02
CA HIS A 29 -7.05 -11.04 -13.48
C HIS A 29 -6.31 -12.26 -14.02
N ASP A 30 -6.49 -12.55 -15.31
CA ASP A 30 -5.59 -13.43 -16.03
C ASP A 30 -4.24 -12.72 -16.28
N PRO A 31 -3.09 -13.26 -15.83
CA PRO A 31 -1.79 -12.67 -16.09
C PRO A 31 -1.39 -12.69 -17.58
N LEU A 32 -2.01 -13.53 -18.40
CA LEU A 32 -1.78 -13.59 -19.84
C LEU A 32 -2.66 -12.60 -20.61
N ASN A 33 -3.63 -11.96 -19.96
CA ASN A 33 -4.48 -10.94 -20.55
C ASN A 33 -4.01 -9.52 -20.13
N PRO A 34 -3.27 -8.79 -21.00
CA PRO A 34 -2.76 -7.47 -20.65
C PRO A 34 -3.85 -6.42 -20.45
N VAL A 35 -5.03 -6.61 -21.05
CA VAL A 35 -6.17 -5.68 -20.90
C VAL A 35 -6.72 -5.77 -19.49
N GLU A 36 -7.01 -6.99 -19.02
CA GLU A 36 -7.45 -7.23 -17.63
C GLU A 36 -6.41 -6.78 -16.61
N GLY A 37 -5.12 -7.05 -16.87
CA GLY A 37 -4.03 -6.60 -16.01
C GLY A 37 -3.99 -5.08 -15.87
N SER A 38 -4.17 -4.34 -16.98
CA SER A 38 -4.26 -2.87 -16.94
C SER A 38 -5.50 -2.40 -16.19
N ALA A 39 -6.66 -3.04 -16.42
CA ALA A 39 -7.91 -2.71 -15.74
C ALA A 39 -7.79 -2.90 -14.21
N VAL A 40 -7.23 -4.03 -13.77
CA VAL A 40 -6.97 -4.31 -12.34
C VAL A 40 -6.00 -3.30 -11.74
N LYS A 41 -4.92 -2.95 -12.44
CA LYS A 41 -3.97 -1.93 -11.95
C LYS A 41 -4.64 -0.58 -11.74
N SER A 42 -5.41 -0.11 -12.72
CA SER A 42 -6.13 1.16 -12.58
C SER A 42 -7.22 1.11 -11.51
N ALA A 43 -7.90 -0.04 -11.34
CA ALA A 43 -8.86 -0.22 -10.25
C ALA A 43 -8.17 -0.20 -8.87
N PHE A 44 -7.02 -0.86 -8.74
CA PHE A 44 -6.19 -0.85 -7.53
C PHE A 44 -5.84 0.59 -7.13
N GLU A 45 -5.24 1.37 -8.02
CA GLU A 45 -4.83 2.76 -7.75
C GLU A 45 -6.02 3.66 -7.32
N ARG A 46 -7.19 3.51 -7.97
CA ARG A 46 -8.38 4.28 -7.60
C ARG A 46 -8.94 3.88 -6.23
N VAL A 47 -9.00 2.58 -5.96
CA VAL A 47 -9.54 2.05 -4.71
C VAL A 47 -8.63 2.37 -3.54
N THR A 48 -7.31 2.21 -3.68
CA THR A 48 -6.35 2.55 -2.62
C THR A 48 -6.45 4.02 -2.27
N LYS A 49 -6.46 4.91 -3.27
CA LYS A 49 -6.59 6.35 -3.05
C LYS A 49 -7.90 6.71 -2.33
N LEU A 50 -9.03 6.16 -2.79
CA LEU A 50 -10.33 6.39 -2.15
C LEU A 50 -10.33 5.92 -0.69
N LEU A 51 -9.78 4.73 -0.40
CA LEU A 51 -9.70 4.21 0.95
C LEU A 51 -8.81 5.08 1.85
N PHE A 52 -7.68 5.60 1.34
CA PHE A 52 -6.87 6.57 2.07
C PHE A 52 -7.65 7.85 2.37
N ASP A 53 -8.36 8.39 1.39
CA ASP A 53 -9.13 9.64 1.53
C ASP A 53 -10.30 9.48 2.52
N LEU A 54 -10.80 8.25 2.70
CA LEU A 54 -11.80 7.89 3.72
C LEU A 54 -11.19 7.59 5.11
N GLY A 55 -9.88 7.75 5.29
CA GLY A 55 -9.20 7.50 6.57
C GLY A 55 -8.85 6.02 6.82
N GLY A 56 -8.82 5.19 5.78
CA GLY A 56 -8.43 3.79 5.85
C GLY A 56 -6.99 3.60 6.33
N PHE A 57 -6.81 2.70 7.30
CA PHE A 57 -5.48 2.34 7.81
C PHE A 57 -4.94 1.10 7.10
N PHE A 58 -3.77 1.23 6.48
CA PHE A 58 -3.09 0.12 5.83
C PHE A 58 -1.96 -0.41 6.70
N SER A 59 -2.17 -1.61 7.25
CA SER A 59 -1.19 -2.29 8.10
C SER A 59 0.06 -2.76 7.36
N ARG A 60 -0.01 -2.88 6.01
CA ARG A 60 1.07 -3.42 5.16
C ARG A 60 1.29 -2.57 3.89
N PRO A 61 1.75 -1.31 4.02
CA PRO A 61 2.00 -0.45 2.87
C PRO A 61 3.28 -0.89 2.14
N TYR A 62 3.15 -1.71 1.11
CA TYR A 62 4.26 -2.18 0.25
C TYR A 62 4.02 -1.87 -1.22
N GLY A 63 5.06 -1.48 -1.95
CA GLY A 63 4.94 -1.18 -3.38
C GLY A 63 4.39 0.22 -3.62
N THR A 64 3.58 0.38 -4.68
CA THR A 64 3.17 1.69 -5.23
C THR A 64 2.41 2.59 -4.26
N TRP A 65 1.61 2.02 -3.36
CA TRP A 65 0.85 2.77 -2.34
C TRP A 65 1.62 3.04 -1.04
N ALA A 66 2.87 2.56 -0.91
CA ALA A 66 3.66 2.83 0.28
C ALA A 66 3.96 4.32 0.38
N ASP A 67 4.28 4.96 -0.75
CA ASP A 67 4.52 6.39 -0.83
C ASP A 67 3.27 7.18 -0.38
N GLU A 68 2.08 6.84 -0.91
CA GLU A 68 0.81 7.47 -0.49
C GLU A 68 0.50 7.31 1.01
N ALA A 69 0.87 6.15 1.59
CA ALA A 69 0.70 5.89 3.01
C ALA A 69 1.64 6.76 3.86
N PHE A 70 2.91 6.88 3.48
CA PHE A 70 3.91 7.64 4.22
C PHE A 70 3.82 9.15 4.00
N GLU A 71 3.31 9.62 2.86
CA GLU A 71 3.01 11.04 2.60
C GLU A 71 1.93 11.59 3.56
N ARG A 72 1.00 10.73 3.98
CA ARG A 72 -0.08 11.10 4.93
C ARG A 72 0.35 10.96 6.40
N VAL A 73 1.53 10.42 6.65
CA VAL A 73 2.12 10.34 8.00
C VAL A 73 2.88 11.63 8.26
N THR A 74 2.92 12.08 9.52
CA THR A 74 3.65 13.30 9.88
C THR A 74 5.14 13.18 9.50
N PRO A 75 5.77 14.24 8.97
CA PRO A 75 7.20 14.21 8.60
C PRO A 75 8.12 13.78 9.74
N GLU A 76 7.75 14.08 10.99
CA GLU A 76 8.49 13.70 12.19
C GLU A 76 8.58 12.17 12.33
N ASN A 77 7.50 11.45 12.08
CA ASN A 77 7.47 9.98 12.15
C ASN A 77 8.39 9.37 11.08
N VAL A 78 8.35 9.89 9.85
CA VAL A 78 9.25 9.48 8.77
C VAL A 78 10.72 9.73 9.15
N ASN A 79 11.02 10.89 9.73
CA ASN A 79 12.36 11.23 10.18
C ASN A 79 12.86 10.31 11.30
N VAL A 80 12.02 9.96 12.27
CA VAL A 80 12.36 9.00 13.33
C VAL A 80 12.65 7.63 12.74
N LEU A 81 11.80 7.13 11.84
CA LEU A 81 12.02 5.85 11.15
C LEU A 81 13.34 5.83 10.39
N ARG A 82 13.67 6.92 9.68
CA ARG A 82 14.93 7.07 8.95
C ARG A 82 16.14 7.11 9.88
N LYS A 83 16.04 7.79 11.02
CA LYS A 83 17.10 7.80 12.06
C LYS A 83 17.34 6.39 12.61
N VAL A 84 16.28 5.67 12.97
CA VAL A 84 16.38 4.28 13.45
C VAL A 84 17.03 3.40 12.38
N LYS A 85 16.63 3.55 11.10
CA LYS A 85 17.24 2.83 9.99
C LYS A 85 18.75 3.06 9.90
N ASN A 86 19.20 4.30 10.04
CA ASN A 86 20.62 4.65 9.96
C ASN A 86 21.43 4.11 11.15
N ILE A 87 20.82 3.96 12.33
CA ILE A 87 21.47 3.37 13.51
C ILE A 87 21.73 1.88 13.30
N PHE A 88 20.73 1.14 12.81
CA PHE A 88 20.80 -0.32 12.69
C PHE A 88 21.34 -0.83 11.34
N ASP A 89 21.28 -0.01 10.30
CA ASP A 89 21.75 -0.35 8.96
C ASP A 89 22.47 0.85 8.31
N PRO A 90 23.63 1.26 8.86
CA PRO A 90 24.36 2.44 8.40
C PRO A 90 24.83 2.34 6.94
N ASN A 91 25.04 1.11 6.44
CA ASN A 91 25.45 0.84 5.07
C ASN A 91 24.25 0.61 4.12
N HIS A 92 23.01 0.71 4.63
CA HIS A 92 21.78 0.53 3.86
C HIS A 92 21.72 -0.80 3.07
N VAL A 93 22.16 -1.91 3.66
CA VAL A 93 22.17 -3.23 3.01
C VAL A 93 20.83 -3.96 3.18
N LEU A 94 20.11 -3.69 4.27
CA LEU A 94 18.88 -4.40 4.61
C LEU A 94 17.68 -3.82 3.82
N LYS A 95 17.26 -4.52 2.77
CA LYS A 95 16.10 -4.20 1.92
C LYS A 95 16.03 -2.72 1.50
N PRO A 96 16.97 -2.25 0.66
CA PRO A 96 17.03 -0.87 0.21
C PRO A 96 15.74 -0.44 -0.49
N GLY A 97 15.28 0.79 -0.26
CA GLY A 97 14.12 1.36 -0.95
C GLY A 97 12.74 0.84 -0.52
N ALA A 98 12.66 0.02 0.54
CA ALA A 98 11.37 -0.33 1.14
C ALA A 98 10.82 0.81 2.02
N LEU A 99 9.49 0.88 2.16
CA LEU A 99 8.80 1.87 3.00
C LEU A 99 9.24 3.30 2.62
N CYS A 100 9.42 4.17 3.62
CA CYS A 100 9.90 5.54 3.46
C CYS A 100 11.44 5.67 3.34
N PHE A 101 12.18 4.60 2.99
CA PHE A 101 13.65 4.59 2.96
C PHE A 101 14.26 4.78 1.57
N ARG A 102 13.48 5.28 0.60
CA ARG A 102 14.01 5.63 -0.72
C ARG A 102 15.00 6.79 -0.57
N LYS A 103 16.13 6.75 -1.29
CA LYS A 103 17.05 7.89 -1.36
C LYS A 103 16.29 9.10 -1.89
N GLU A 104 16.43 10.24 -1.23
CA GLU A 104 15.96 11.52 -1.77
C GLU A 104 16.66 11.73 -3.12
N SER A 105 15.87 11.92 -4.18
CA SER A 105 16.39 12.36 -5.47
C SER A 105 16.87 13.80 -5.27
N GLY A 106 18.18 13.97 -5.10
CA GLY A 106 18.83 15.27 -5.25
C GLY A 106 18.76 15.75 -6.68
#